data_AF-A0A1G9UQD7-F1
#
_entry.id   AF-A0A1G9UQD7-F1
#
_cell.length_a   1.000
_cell.length_b   1.000
_cell.length_c   1.000
_cell.angle_alpha   90.00
_cell.angle_beta   90.00
_cell.angle_gamma   90.00
#
_symmetry.space_group_name_H-M   'P 1'
#
loop_
_entity.id
_entity.type
_entity.pdbx_description
1 polymer ?
#
loop_
_entity_poly.entity_id
_entity_poly.type
_entity_poly.pdbx_seq_one_letter_code
_entity_poly.pdbx_strand_id
1 'polypeptide(L)'
;MGLGSRYRAEIKRNCTHSEDSKRDLIFWRNKLFATTLIYLLPFCLIALLPGLYWTYKTGIYSIGIIDILAVISMFLLAFLRGINLAVRKIIFIACIYIFSIAIIYYLDVNGPGMLYLLAACIFSLLIFPSTKLFWPAWLNTLICISFWFLIWLELLPGNSGISSLSGQ
;
A
#
# COMPACT_ATOMS: atom_id res chain seq x y z
N MET A 1 -7.15 -18.52 -26.03
CA MET A 1 -7.08 -18.18 -24.59
C MET A 1 -7.12 -16.66 -24.44
N GLY A 2 -8.07 -16.11 -23.69
CA GLY A 2 -8.24 -14.66 -23.54
C GLY A 2 -7.11 -14.00 -22.75
N LEU A 3 -6.90 -12.69 -22.94
CA LEU A 3 -5.83 -11.92 -22.28
C LEU A 3 -5.93 -11.99 -20.74
N GLY A 4 -7.15 -11.93 -20.20
CA GLY A 4 -7.41 -12.04 -18.76
C GLY A 4 -7.09 -13.40 -18.14
N SER A 5 -7.20 -14.50 -18.90
CA SER A 5 -6.84 -15.83 -18.39
C SER A 5 -5.32 -16.01 -18.31
N ARG A 6 -4.58 -15.45 -19.27
CA ARG A 6 -3.09 -15.46 -19.26
C ARG A 6 -2.54 -14.63 -18.10
N TYR A 7 -3.12 -13.45 -17.86
CA TYR A 7 -2.79 -12.58 -16.73
C TYR A 7 -2.96 -13.29 -15.38
N ARG A 8 -4.15 -13.87 -15.14
CA ARG A 8 -4.43 -14.60 -13.89
C ARG A 8 -3.53 -15.82 -13.70
N ALA A 9 -3.22 -16.53 -14.78
CA ALA A 9 -2.35 -17.70 -14.74
C ALA A 9 -0.92 -17.32 -14.34
N GLU A 10 -0.38 -16.24 -14.89
CA GLU A 10 0.99 -15.80 -14.59
C GLU A 10 1.15 -15.37 -13.12
N ILE A 11 0.21 -14.59 -12.58
CA ILE A 11 0.27 -14.17 -11.16
C ILE A 11 0.08 -15.36 -10.23
N LYS A 12 -0.87 -16.26 -10.49
CA LYS A 12 -1.03 -17.47 -9.68
C LYS A 12 0.25 -18.31 -9.68
N ARG A 13 0.87 -18.50 -10.84
CA ARG A 13 2.12 -19.26 -10.97
C ARG A 13 3.26 -18.64 -10.16
N ASN A 14 3.31 -17.31 -10.06
CA ASN A 14 4.37 -16.61 -9.32
C ASN A 14 4.06 -16.46 -7.81
N CYS A 15 2.80 -16.56 -7.40
CA CYS A 15 2.34 -16.27 -6.03
C CYS A 15 1.75 -17.47 -5.27
N THR A 16 1.66 -18.66 -5.87
CA THR A 16 1.20 -19.88 -5.19
C THR A 16 2.19 -21.02 -5.39
N HIS A 17 2.58 -21.68 -4.30
CA HIS A 17 3.26 -22.97 -4.34
C HIS A 17 2.20 -24.08 -4.40
N SER A 18 2.42 -25.07 -5.27
CA SER A 18 1.47 -26.15 -5.58
C SER A 18 1.44 -27.30 -4.57
N GLU A 19 2.29 -27.28 -3.54
CA GLU A 19 2.51 -28.45 -2.67
C GLU A 19 1.76 -28.42 -1.33
N ASP A 20 1.04 -27.34 -0.99
CA ASP A 20 0.28 -27.29 0.26
C ASP A 20 -1.07 -27.99 0.14
N SER A 21 -1.34 -28.89 1.09
CA SER A 21 -2.66 -29.48 1.34
C SER A 21 -3.73 -28.39 1.37
N LYS A 22 -4.83 -28.57 0.60
CA LYS A 22 -5.95 -27.61 0.48
C LYS A 22 -6.60 -27.20 1.82
N ARG A 23 -6.24 -27.85 2.93
CA ARG A 23 -6.73 -27.58 4.29
C ARG A 23 -5.79 -26.72 5.14
N ASP A 24 -4.61 -26.33 4.64
CA ASP A 24 -3.68 -25.51 5.40
C ASP A 24 -4.06 -24.01 5.36
N LEU A 25 -3.97 -23.35 6.51
CA LEU A 25 -4.13 -21.90 6.65
C LEU A 25 -3.11 -21.13 5.81
N ILE A 26 -1.92 -21.71 5.62
CA ILE A 26 -0.85 -21.15 4.77
C ILE A 26 -1.32 -21.05 3.31
N PHE A 27 -1.98 -22.09 2.80
CA PHE A 27 -2.54 -22.11 1.45
C PHE A 27 -3.57 -21.00 1.25
N TRP A 28 -4.48 -20.80 2.20
CA TRP A 28 -5.50 -19.75 2.12
C TRP A 28 -4.90 -18.34 2.14
N ARG A 29 -3.88 -18.08 2.96
CA ARG A 29 -3.17 -16.79 2.99
C ARG A 29 -2.45 -16.49 1.68
N ASN A 30 -1.79 -17.50 1.11
CA ASN A 30 -1.09 -17.37 -0.17
C ASN A 30 -2.08 -17.12 -1.32
N LYS A 31 -3.21 -17.84 -1.31
CA LYS A 31 -4.30 -17.62 -2.26
C LYS A 31 -4.93 -16.23 -2.13
N LEU A 32 -5.13 -15.75 -0.90
CA LEU A 32 -5.62 -14.40 -0.63
C LEU A 32 -4.66 -13.35 -1.19
N PHE A 33 -3.36 -13.45 -0.88
CA PHE A 33 -2.34 -12.55 -1.43
C PHE A 33 -2.33 -12.50 -2.96
N ALA A 34 -2.32 -13.67 -3.61
CA ALA A 34 -2.36 -13.77 -5.08
C ALA A 34 -3.65 -13.15 -5.65
N THR A 35 -4.79 -13.38 -4.98
CA THR A 35 -6.08 -12.82 -5.38
C THR A 35 -6.11 -11.30 -5.22
N THR A 36 -5.56 -10.78 -4.12
CA THR A 36 -5.39 -9.35 -3.89
C THR A 36 -4.56 -8.74 -5.01
N LEU A 37 -3.39 -9.29 -5.36
CA LEU A 37 -2.58 -8.75 -6.46
C LEU A 37 -3.29 -8.77 -7.82
N ILE A 38 -4.07 -9.82 -8.12
CA ILE A 38 -4.85 -9.95 -9.36
C ILE A 38 -5.88 -8.82 -9.51
N TYR A 39 -6.51 -8.39 -8.43
CA TYR A 39 -7.54 -7.34 -8.46
C TYR A 39 -6.96 -5.94 -8.21
N LEU A 40 -5.94 -5.85 -7.37
CA LEU A 40 -5.32 -4.59 -6.99
C LEU A 40 -4.55 -3.97 -8.16
N LEU A 41 -3.85 -4.76 -8.97
CA LEU A 41 -3.08 -4.24 -10.09
C LEU A 41 -3.93 -3.48 -11.14
N PRO A 42 -5.04 -4.05 -11.69
CA PRO A 42 -5.90 -3.29 -12.60
C PRO A 42 -6.59 -2.12 -11.90
N PHE A 43 -6.91 -2.26 -10.61
CA PHE A 43 -7.48 -1.18 -9.82
C PHE A 43 -6.51 0.00 -9.67
N CYS A 44 -5.23 -0.25 -9.39
CA CYS A 44 -4.19 0.77 -9.32
C CYS A 44 -3.99 1.50 -10.65
N LEU A 45 -4.09 0.80 -11.79
CA LEU A 45 -4.03 1.42 -13.11
C LEU A 45 -5.20 2.37 -13.37
N ILE A 46 -6.41 1.98 -12.96
CA ILE A 46 -7.60 2.83 -13.09
C ILE A 46 -7.49 4.03 -12.13
N ALA A 47 -7.01 3.80 -10.90
CA ALA A 47 -6.83 4.84 -9.89
C ALA A 47 -5.72 5.85 -10.22
N LEU A 48 -4.72 5.46 -11.04
CA LEU A 48 -3.65 6.35 -11.48
C LEU A 48 -4.20 7.53 -12.33
N LEU A 49 -5.27 7.32 -13.10
CA LEU A 49 -5.85 8.35 -13.96
C LEU A 49 -6.37 9.57 -13.18
N PRO A 50 -7.30 9.41 -12.19
CA PRO A 50 -7.73 10.54 -11.38
C PRO A 50 -6.60 11.12 -10.53
N GLY A 51 -5.64 10.32 -10.07
CA GLY A 51 -4.48 10.80 -9.31
C GLY A 51 -3.58 11.73 -10.11
N LEU A 52 -3.25 11.36 -11.36
CA LEU A 52 -2.48 12.20 -12.26
C LEU A 52 -3.24 13.47 -12.67
N TYR A 53 -4.55 13.37 -12.92
CA TYR A 53 -5.39 14.52 -13.21
C TYR A 53 -5.40 15.53 -12.04
N TRP A 54 -5.54 15.04 -10.81
CA TRP A 54 -5.48 15.88 -9.60
C TRP A 54 -4.11 16.52 -9.42
N THR A 55 -3.04 15.76 -9.65
CA THR A 55 -1.66 16.27 -9.58
C THR A 55 -1.43 17.41 -10.57
N TYR A 56 -1.91 17.27 -11.80
CA TYR A 56 -1.80 18.32 -12.82
C TYR A 56 -2.58 19.59 -12.42
N LYS A 57 -3.77 19.44 -11.81
CA LYS A 57 -4.59 20.55 -11.33
C LYS A 57 -3.98 21.30 -10.15
N THR A 58 -3.34 20.58 -9.22
CA THR A 58 -2.79 21.14 -7.97
C THR A 58 -1.34 21.59 -8.09
N GLY A 59 -0.63 21.17 -9.15
CA GLY A 59 0.78 21.51 -9.37
C GLY A 59 1.77 20.77 -8.46
N ILE A 60 1.29 19.85 -7.61
CA ILE A 60 2.12 19.10 -6.66
C ILE A 60 2.63 17.82 -7.32
N TYR A 61 3.60 17.98 -8.24
CA TYR A 61 4.14 16.86 -9.04
C TYR A 61 4.69 15.69 -8.22
N SER A 62 5.13 15.94 -6.99
CA SER A 62 5.63 14.90 -6.06
C SER A 62 4.61 13.78 -5.84
N ILE A 63 3.32 14.10 -5.71
CA ILE A 63 2.26 13.10 -5.49
C ILE A 63 2.12 12.20 -6.71
N GLY A 64 2.08 12.78 -7.92
CA GLY A 64 2.01 12.00 -9.15
C GLY A 64 3.21 11.08 -9.36
N ILE A 65 4.42 11.51 -8.97
CA ILE A 65 5.62 10.66 -9.00
C ILE A 65 5.46 9.47 -8.04
N ILE A 66 4.93 9.71 -6.84
CA ILE A 66 4.67 8.65 -5.85
C ILE A 66 3.63 7.66 -6.37
N ASP A 67 2.54 8.13 -6.97
CA ASP A 67 1.50 7.27 -7.56
C ASP A 67 2.09 6.37 -8.67
N ILE A 68 2.86 6.96 -9.59
CA ILE A 68 3.52 6.20 -10.66
C ILE A 68 4.48 5.16 -10.08
N LEU A 69 5.31 5.55 -9.09
CA LEU A 69 6.29 4.66 -8.46
C LEU A 69 5.62 3.52 -7.69
N ALA A 70 4.47 3.77 -7.06
CA ALA A 70 3.67 2.75 -6.41
C ALA A 70 3.10 1.74 -7.42
N VAL A 71 2.55 2.21 -8.54
CA VAL A 71 2.03 1.34 -9.62
C VAL A 71 3.15 0.49 -10.23
N ILE A 72 4.30 1.09 -10.51
CA ILE A 72 5.48 0.38 -11.05
C ILE A 72 5.95 -0.68 -10.04
N SER A 73 6.04 -0.34 -8.76
CA SER A 73 6.46 -1.28 -7.71
C SER A 73 5.50 -2.48 -7.62
N MET A 74 4.20 -2.24 -7.70
CA MET A 74 3.18 -3.29 -7.73
C MET A 74 3.29 -4.17 -8.98
N PHE A 75 3.57 -3.58 -10.12
CA PHE A 75 3.78 -4.30 -11.37
C PHE A 75 5.01 -5.21 -11.30
N LEU A 76 6.13 -4.68 -10.81
CA LEU A 76 7.34 -5.47 -10.57
C LEU A 76 7.05 -6.62 -9.60
N LEU A 77 6.35 -6.36 -8.49
CA LEU A 77 5.99 -7.41 -7.52
C LEU A 77 5.16 -8.56 -8.12
N ALA A 78 4.22 -8.23 -9.00
CA ALA A 78 3.33 -9.20 -9.63
C ALA A 78 4.05 -10.06 -10.69
N PHE A 79 4.93 -9.46 -11.49
CA PHE A 79 5.53 -10.11 -12.66
C PHE A 79 6.97 -10.58 -12.47
N LEU A 80 7.72 -10.06 -11.49
CA LEU A 80 9.09 -10.51 -11.25
C LEU A 80 9.08 -11.99 -10.84
N ARG A 81 9.89 -12.82 -11.48
CA ARG A 81 10.05 -14.24 -11.18
C ARG A 81 11.29 -14.44 -10.30
N GLY A 82 11.26 -15.41 -9.38
CA GLY A 82 12.43 -15.78 -8.55
C GLY A 82 12.46 -15.20 -7.12
N ILE A 83 11.57 -14.26 -6.76
CA ILE A 83 11.45 -13.80 -5.36
C ILE A 83 10.61 -14.79 -4.55
N ASN A 84 11.13 -15.17 -3.37
CA ASN A 84 10.41 -15.96 -2.37
C ASN A 84 9.08 -15.28 -1.96
N LEU A 85 8.02 -16.08 -1.79
CA LEU A 85 6.67 -15.57 -1.51
C LEU A 85 6.62 -14.73 -0.22
N ALA A 86 7.38 -15.12 0.81
CA ALA A 86 7.48 -14.34 2.05
C ALA A 86 8.02 -12.93 1.81
N VAL A 87 9.06 -12.80 0.98
CA VAL A 87 9.68 -11.51 0.65
C VAL A 87 8.74 -10.64 -0.17
N ARG A 88 8.01 -11.21 -1.14
CA ARG A 88 6.99 -10.47 -1.90
C ARG A 88 5.93 -9.85 -1.01
N LYS A 89 5.46 -10.60 0.00
CA LYS A 89 4.47 -10.12 0.96
C LYS A 89 5.02 -8.96 1.79
N ILE A 90 6.28 -9.03 2.21
CA ILE A 90 6.94 -7.95 2.97
C ILE A 90 7.05 -6.69 2.10
N ILE A 91 7.55 -6.81 0.87
CA ILE A 91 7.69 -5.68 -0.05
C ILE A 91 6.31 -5.08 -0.36
N PHE A 92 5.28 -5.91 -0.57
CA PHE A 92 3.91 -5.43 -0.80
C PHE A 92 3.40 -4.57 0.36
N ILE A 93 3.52 -5.04 1.60
CA ILE A 93 3.13 -4.27 2.78
C ILE A 93 3.99 -3.01 2.94
N ALA A 94 5.29 -3.10 2.71
CA ALA A 94 6.20 -1.96 2.75
C ALA A 94 5.82 -0.89 1.73
N CYS A 95 5.44 -1.26 0.50
CA CYS A 95 4.96 -0.33 -0.51
C CYS A 95 3.70 0.41 -0.05
N ILE A 96 2.74 -0.28 0.58
CA ILE A 96 1.52 0.36 1.10
C ILE A 96 1.89 1.33 2.23
N TYR A 97 2.79 0.96 3.15
CA TYR A 97 3.24 1.88 4.21
C TYR A 97 3.95 3.12 3.66
N ILE A 98 4.89 2.96 2.74
CA ILE A 98 5.61 4.07 2.11
C ILE A 98 4.61 5.00 1.40
N PHE A 99 3.67 4.42 0.65
CA PHE A 99 2.61 5.17 -0.03
C PHE A 99 1.73 5.95 0.96
N SER A 100 1.33 5.31 2.06
CA SER A 100 0.52 5.94 3.11
C SER A 100 1.25 7.12 3.76
N ILE A 101 2.50 6.91 4.17
CA ILE A 101 3.36 7.95 4.78
C ILE A 101 3.52 9.13 3.81
N ALA A 102 3.77 8.84 2.53
CA ALA A 102 3.93 9.87 1.51
C ALA A 102 2.64 10.69 1.34
N ILE A 103 1.47 10.04 1.29
CA ILE A 103 0.19 10.76 1.21
C ILE A 103 -0.05 11.61 2.45
N ILE A 104 0.19 11.11 3.67
CA ILE A 104 0.04 11.91 4.90
C ILE A 104 0.95 13.15 4.85
N TYR A 105 2.19 12.98 4.36
CA TYR A 105 3.15 14.07 4.27
C TYR A 105 2.74 15.17 3.27
N TYR A 106 2.17 14.80 2.11
CA TYR A 106 1.84 15.76 1.04
C TYR A 106 0.38 16.25 1.03
N LEU A 107 -0.58 15.44 1.50
CA LEU A 107 -2.02 15.76 1.51
C LEU A 107 -2.59 16.05 2.91
N ASP A 108 -1.72 16.21 3.90
CA ASP A 108 -2.07 16.40 5.32
C ASP A 108 -2.80 15.19 5.94
N VAL A 109 -2.99 15.21 7.27
CA VAL A 109 -3.63 14.13 8.04
C VAL A 109 -5.10 13.94 7.67
N ASN A 110 -5.77 15.00 7.22
CA ASN A 110 -7.15 14.96 6.75
C ASN A 110 -7.30 14.22 5.40
N GLY A 111 -6.18 13.96 4.71
CA GLY A 111 -6.15 13.18 3.49
C GLY A 111 -6.42 11.68 3.72
N PRO A 112 -6.44 10.89 2.63
CA PRO A 112 -6.71 9.45 2.70
C PRO A 112 -5.53 8.64 3.28
N GLY A 113 -4.42 9.29 3.66
CA GLY A 113 -3.20 8.63 4.11
C GLY A 113 -3.38 7.73 5.34
N MET A 114 -4.20 8.15 6.30
CA MET A 114 -4.53 7.34 7.49
C MET A 114 -5.34 6.09 7.14
N LEU A 115 -6.23 6.17 6.14
CA LEU A 115 -6.99 5.02 5.65
C LEU A 115 -6.07 3.99 5.00
N TYR A 116 -5.05 4.43 4.25
CA TYR A 116 -4.06 3.54 3.67
C TYR A 116 -3.16 2.89 4.73
N LEU A 117 -2.83 3.62 5.81
CA LEU A 117 -2.10 3.09 6.96
C LEU A 117 -2.89 1.95 7.65
N LEU A 118 -4.19 2.17 7.87
CA LEU A 118 -5.11 1.14 8.36
C LEU A 118 -5.19 -0.06 7.40
N ALA A 119 -5.29 0.19 6.09
CA ALA A 119 -5.30 -0.86 5.09
C ALA A 119 -4.00 -1.69 5.13
N ALA A 120 -2.84 -1.06 5.30
CA ALA A 120 -1.56 -1.76 5.45
C ALA A 120 -1.57 -2.70 6.67
N CYS A 121 -2.13 -2.25 7.79
CA CYS A 121 -2.29 -3.06 8.99
C CYS A 121 -3.19 -4.28 8.73
N ILE A 122 -4.38 -4.07 8.14
CA ILE A 122 -5.34 -5.14 7.84
C ILE A 122 -4.71 -6.16 6.86
N PHE A 123 -4.11 -5.69 5.77
CA PHE A 123 -3.46 -6.58 4.81
C PHE A 123 -2.31 -7.35 5.45
N SER A 124 -1.53 -6.73 6.33
CA SER A 124 -0.46 -7.42 7.05
C SER A 124 -1.00 -8.56 7.92
N LEU A 125 -2.09 -8.34 8.64
CA LEU A 125 -2.76 -9.38 9.45
C LEU A 125 -3.31 -10.52 8.59
N LEU A 126 -3.83 -10.19 7.40
CA LEU A 126 -4.44 -11.18 6.50
C LEU A 126 -3.38 -12.06 5.81
N ILE A 127 -2.22 -11.48 5.47
CA ILE A 127 -1.21 -12.10 4.62
C ILE A 127 -0.16 -12.89 5.43
N PHE A 128 0.14 -12.44 6.65
CA PHE A 128 1.17 -13.05 7.52
C PHE A 128 0.60 -13.99 8.59
N PRO A 129 1.39 -15.01 9.00
CA PRO A 129 1.01 -15.89 10.09
C PRO A 129 0.99 -15.19 11.46
N SER A 130 0.04 -15.62 12.28
CA SER A 130 -0.38 -15.04 13.57
C SER A 130 0.62 -15.19 14.72
N THR A 131 1.83 -15.67 14.47
CA THR A 131 2.86 -15.83 15.53
C THR A 131 3.36 -14.50 16.10
N LYS A 132 3.08 -13.36 15.43
CA LYS A 132 3.29 -12.00 15.95
C LYS A 132 2.09 -11.09 15.62
N LEU A 133 0.90 -11.48 16.07
CA LEU A 133 -0.37 -10.86 15.70
C LEU A 133 -0.44 -9.33 15.93
N PHE A 134 0.31 -8.79 16.91
CA PHE A 134 0.24 -7.37 17.27
C PHE A 134 1.32 -6.48 16.64
N TRP A 135 2.30 -7.05 15.93
CA TRP A 135 3.39 -6.28 15.34
C TRP A 135 2.95 -5.18 14.36
N PRO A 136 2.06 -5.44 13.39
CA PRO A 136 1.61 -4.38 12.47
C PRO A 136 0.80 -3.30 13.17
N ALA A 137 0.05 -3.64 14.22
CA ALA A 137 -0.68 -2.66 15.02
C ALA A 137 0.28 -1.72 15.76
N TRP A 138 1.34 -2.25 16.37
CA TRP A 138 2.38 -1.44 17.00
C TRP A 138 3.09 -0.50 16.03
N LEU A 139 3.43 -1.00 14.83
CA LEU A 139 4.05 -0.20 13.78
C LEU A 139 3.12 0.94 13.33
N ASN A 140 1.84 0.65 13.13
CA ASN A 140 0.82 1.64 12.79
C ASN A 140 0.72 2.74 13.86
N THR A 141 0.63 2.35 15.13
CA THR A 141 0.60 3.28 16.28
C THR A 141 1.85 4.15 16.34
N LEU A 142 3.03 3.57 16.11
CA LEU A 142 4.30 4.32 16.11
C LEU A 142 4.32 5.38 15.01
N ILE A 143 3.85 5.04 13.80
CA ILE A 143 3.74 6.00 12.70
C ILE A 143 2.76 7.12 13.06
N CYS A 144 1.59 6.79 13.62
CA CYS A 144 0.61 7.80 14.05
C CYS A 144 1.19 8.76 15.11
N ILE A 145 1.90 8.22 16.11
CA ILE A 145 2.56 9.04 17.14
C ILE A 145 3.64 9.93 16.52
N SER A 146 4.39 9.41 15.56
CA SER A 146 5.43 10.17 14.85
C SER A 146 4.83 11.34 14.05
N PHE A 147 3.72 11.12 13.34
CA PHE A 147 3.00 12.20 12.66
C PHE A 147 2.38 13.20 13.61
N TRP A 148 1.77 12.74 14.72
CA TRP A 148 1.28 13.64 15.77
C TRP A 148 2.39 14.56 16.29
N PHE A 149 3.58 14.02 16.53
CA PHE A 149 4.74 14.80 16.96
C PHE A 149 5.24 15.77 15.88
N LEU A 150 5.26 15.37 14.61
CA LEU A 150 5.65 16.23 13.48
C LEU A 150 4.68 17.40 13.28
N ILE A 151 3.38 17.17 13.47
CA ILE A 151 2.34 18.22 13.42
C ILE A 151 2.53 19.20 14.58
N TRP A 152 2.81 18.68 15.78
CA TRP A 152 3.06 19.52 16.95
C TRP A 152 4.28 20.44 16.76
N LEU A 153 5.30 19.99 16.01
CA LEU A 153 6.47 20.80 15.63
C LEU A 153 6.24 21.71 14.41
N GLU A 154 5.03 21.76 13.85
CA GLU A 154 4.64 22.52 12.65
C GLU A 154 5.53 22.26 11.40
N LEU A 155 6.22 21.10 11.36
CA LEU A 155 7.17 20.74 10.31
C LEU A 155 6.51 20.23 9.03
N LEU A 156 5.17 20.11 8.99
CA LEU A 156 4.45 19.67 7.81
C LEU A 156 4.21 20.85 6.84
N PRO A 157 4.49 20.68 5.53
CA PRO A 157 4.40 21.77 4.56
C PRO A 157 2.99 22.35 4.39
N GLY A 158 1.94 21.68 4.88
CA GLY A 158 0.55 22.14 4.85
C GLY A 158 0.07 22.92 6.08
N ASN A 159 0.85 23.00 7.17
CA ASN A 159 0.38 23.58 8.45
C ASN A 159 0.52 25.11 8.55
N SER A 160 1.17 25.76 7.59
CA SER A 160 1.37 27.23 7.59
C SER A 160 0.07 28.05 7.40
N GLY A 161 -1.08 27.41 7.18
CA GLY A 161 -2.39 28.08 7.04
C GLY A 161 -3.34 27.97 8.25
N ILE A 162 -3.06 27.10 9.24
CA ILE A 162 -3.97 26.88 10.38
C ILE A 162 -3.67 27.85 11.54
N SER A 163 -2.41 28.25 11.70
CA SER A 163 -2.01 29.24 12.71
C SER A 163 -2.49 30.68 12.42
N SER A 164 -2.97 30.97 11.20
CA SER A 164 -3.58 32.26 10.86
C SER A 164 -5.10 32.34 11.11
N LEU A 165 -5.77 31.22 11.45
CA LEU A 165 -7.23 31.18 11.70
C LEU A 165 -7.60 30.89 13.15
N SER A 166 -6.65 30.50 14.00
CA SER A 166 -6.85 30.39 15.46
C SER A 166 -6.44 31.65 16.22
N GLY A 167 -6.01 32.70 15.51
CA GLY A 167 -5.59 34.00 16.03
C GLY A 167 -6.52 35.17 15.66
N GLN A 168 -7.80 34.91 15.38
CA GLN A 168 -8.85 35.93 15.30
C GLN A 168 -10.10 35.47 16.05
#